data_AF-A0AAN7FU56-F1
#
_entry.id   AF-A0AAN7FU56-F1
#
_cell.length_a   1.000
_cell.length_b   1.000
_cell.length_c   1.000
_cell.angle_alpha   90.00
_cell.angle_beta   90.00
_cell.angle_gamma   90.00
#
_symmetry.space_group_name_H-M   'P 1'
#
loop_
_entity.id
_entity.type
_entity.pdbx_description
1 polymer ?
#
loop_
_entity_poly.entity_id
_entity_poly.type
_entity_poly.pdbx_seq_one_letter_code
_entity_poly.pdbx_strand_id
1 'polypeptide(L)'
;MASFSPLVTILNQNKLTGSNYVDWKRNLDIVLTAEEHKYVLTKPCPSFPSLNASLEEKQLYDRWQKSNEMAKCYILASISNVLQHQMQDVELASDIMLSLKEMFGE
;
A
#
# COMPACT_ATOMS: atom_id res chain seq x y z
N MET A 1 -13.97 23.20 -6.75
CA MET A 1 -14.39 21.95 -7.41
C MET A 1 -13.43 20.87 -6.93
N ALA A 2 -13.92 19.79 -6.31
CA ALA A 2 -13.03 18.70 -5.91
C ALA A 2 -12.38 18.14 -7.18
N SER A 3 -11.05 18.09 -7.22
CA SER A 3 -10.33 17.45 -8.31
C SER A 3 -10.78 15.99 -8.38
N PHE A 4 -11.34 15.59 -9.52
CA PHE A 4 -11.64 14.20 -9.78
C PHE A 4 -10.32 13.45 -9.89
N SER A 5 -10.00 12.58 -8.95
CA SER A 5 -8.86 11.66 -9.06
C SER A 5 -9.37 10.32 -9.58
N PRO A 6 -9.13 9.98 -10.86
CA PRO A 6 -9.58 8.72 -11.44
C PRO A 6 -9.09 7.50 -10.65
N LEU A 7 -7.91 7.60 -10.03
CA LEU A 7 -7.31 6.55 -9.21
C LEU A 7 -8.10 6.33 -7.92
N VAL A 8 -8.58 7.39 -7.26
CA VAL A 8 -9.44 7.28 -6.07
C VAL A 8 -10.79 6.64 -6.43
N THR A 9 -11.32 6.93 -7.62
CA THR A 9 -12.54 6.27 -8.11
C THR A 9 -12.36 4.76 -8.27
N ILE A 10 -11.22 4.31 -8.80
CA ILE A 10 -10.90 2.87 -8.93
C ILE A 10 -10.96 2.19 -7.55
N LEU A 11 -10.34 2.77 -6.52
CA LEU A 11 -10.33 2.18 -5.17
C LEU A 11 -11.73 2.11 -4.56
N ASN A 12 -12.53 3.17 -4.71
CA ASN A 12 -13.87 3.23 -4.14
C ASN A 12 -14.86 2.26 -4.80
N GLN A 13 -14.74 2.07 -6.13
CA GLN A 13 -15.64 1.19 -6.88
C GLN A 13 -15.25 -0.29 -6.77
N ASN A 14 -13.98 -0.59 -6.48
CA ASN A 14 -13.46 -1.95 -6.46
C ASN A 14 -13.03 -2.37 -5.05
N LYS A 15 -13.75 -1.96 -4.00
CA LYS A 15 -13.41 -2.35 -2.62
C LYS A 15 -13.38 -3.86 -2.44
N LEU A 16 -12.52 -4.34 -1.55
CA LEU A 16 -12.44 -5.76 -1.22
C LEU A 16 -13.71 -6.24 -0.50
N THR A 17 -14.41 -7.19 -1.10
CA THR A 17 -15.62 -7.84 -0.56
C THR A 17 -15.36 -9.30 -0.17
N GLY A 18 -14.10 -9.72 -0.20
CA GLY A 18 -13.66 -11.10 0.05
C GLY A 18 -13.57 -11.91 -1.24
N SER A 19 -14.70 -12.21 -1.88
CA SER A 19 -14.74 -13.04 -3.10
C SER A 19 -14.05 -12.42 -4.34
N ASN A 20 -13.77 -11.12 -4.32
CA ASN A 20 -13.18 -10.39 -5.43
C ASN A 20 -11.67 -10.12 -5.27
N TYR A 21 -10.96 -10.89 -4.42
CA TYR A 21 -9.56 -10.61 -4.08
C TYR A 21 -8.65 -10.43 -5.30
N VAL A 22 -8.75 -11.30 -6.31
CA VAL A 22 -7.94 -11.22 -7.54
C VAL A 22 -8.17 -9.91 -8.29
N ASP A 23 -9.43 -9.51 -8.45
CA ASP A 23 -9.82 -8.28 -9.13
C ASP A 23 -9.49 -7.03 -8.31
N TRP A 24 -9.76 -7.05 -7.01
CA TRP A 24 -9.38 -5.99 -6.07
C TRP A 24 -7.87 -5.76 -6.11
N LYS A 25 -7.07 -6.82 -6.00
CA LYS A 25 -5.61 -6.74 -6.06
C LYS A 25 -5.14 -6.15 -7.38
N ARG A 26 -5.73 -6.57 -8.52
CA ARG A 26 -5.38 -6.02 -9.84
C ARG A 26 -5.66 -4.52 -9.91
N ASN A 27 -6.80 -4.07 -9.40
CA ASN A 27 -7.16 -2.64 -9.37
C ASN A 27 -6.25 -1.83 -8.44
N LEU A 28 -5.93 -2.37 -7.26
CA LEU A 28 -4.96 -1.77 -6.34
C LEU A 28 -3.56 -1.67 -6.96
N ASP A 29 -3.10 -2.74 -7.62
CA ASP A 29 -1.81 -2.77 -8.32
C ASP A 29 -1.72 -1.67 -9.39
N ILE A 30 -2.81 -1.36 -10.11
CA ILE A 30 -2.87 -0.27 -11.09
C ILE A 30 -2.63 1.07 -10.40
N VAL A 31 -3.35 1.34 -9.31
CA VAL A 31 -3.22 2.60 -8.55
C VAL A 31 -1.81 2.76 -7.99
N LEU A 32 -1.28 1.73 -7.33
CA LEU A 32 0.07 1.76 -6.76
C LEU A 32 1.16 1.87 -7.82
N THR A 33 0.93 1.36 -9.04
CA THR A 33 1.88 1.53 -10.14
C THR A 33 1.84 2.94 -10.69
N ALA A 34 0.64 3.51 -10.87
CA ALA A 34 0.47 4.87 -11.38
C ALA A 34 1.07 5.92 -10.43
N GLU A 35 1.02 5.67 -9.13
CA GLU A 35 1.59 6.53 -8.08
C GLU A 35 3.03 6.13 -7.69
N GLU A 36 3.65 5.20 -8.43
CA GLU A 36 5.05 4.76 -8.23
C GLU A 36 5.37 4.14 -6.85
N HIS A 37 4.37 3.63 -6.14
CA HIS A 37 4.55 3.07 -4.79
C HIS A 37 4.53 1.54 -4.74
N LYS A 38 4.15 0.85 -5.83
CA LYS A 38 4.02 -0.63 -5.85
C LYS A 38 5.25 -1.39 -5.37
N TYR A 39 6.44 -0.82 -5.57
CA TYR A 39 7.70 -1.52 -5.26
C TYR A 39 7.84 -1.88 -3.77
N VAL A 40 7.23 -1.13 -2.85
CA VAL A 40 7.31 -1.41 -1.40
C VAL A 40 6.59 -2.69 -0.99
N LEU A 41 5.72 -3.24 -1.85
CA LEU A 41 5.07 -4.52 -1.60
C LEU A 41 5.98 -5.73 -1.86
N THR A 42 7.12 -5.53 -2.52
CA THR A 42 8.01 -6.61 -2.96
C THR A 42 9.46 -6.40 -2.54
N LYS A 43 9.88 -5.15 -2.39
CA LYS A 43 11.22 -4.81 -1.91
C LYS A 43 11.20 -4.69 -0.39
N PRO A 44 12.14 -5.33 0.32
CA PRO A 44 12.21 -5.22 1.76
C PRO A 44 12.44 -3.77 2.20
N CYS A 45 12.02 -3.46 3.43
CA CYS A 45 12.36 -2.20 4.09
C CYS A 45 13.89 -2.05 4.14
N PRO A 46 14.45 -0.92 3.68
CA PRO A 46 15.87 -0.64 3.84
C PRO A 46 16.20 -0.51 5.33
N SER A 47 17.41 -0.94 5.71
CA SER A 47 17.88 -0.78 7.08
C SER A 47 17.91 0.68 7.49
N PHE A 48 17.62 0.96 8.75
CA PHE A 48 17.73 2.31 9.29
C PHE A 48 19.15 2.86 9.05
N PRO A 49 19.30 4.02 8.40
CA PRO A 49 20.61 4.54 8.05
C PRO A 49 21.38 4.92 9.32
N SER A 50 22.66 4.52 9.39
CA SER A 50 23.54 4.94 10.49
C SER A 50 23.75 6.47 10.48
N LEU A 51 24.21 7.04 11.60
CA LEU A 51 24.53 8.48 11.66
C LEU A 51 25.56 8.89 10.59
N ASN A 52 26.51 8.01 10.28
CA ASN A 52 27.56 8.20 9.29
C ASN A 52 27.15 7.78 7.87
N ALA A 53 25.91 7.32 7.67
CA ALA A 53 25.42 6.97 6.34
C ALA A 53 25.46 8.18 5.42
N SER A 54 25.74 7.91 4.14
CA SER A 54 25.72 8.90 3.08
C SER A 54 24.35 9.56 2.98
N LEU A 55 24.32 10.75 2.37
CA LEU A 55 23.07 11.44 2.09
C LEU A 55 22.14 10.59 1.20
N GLU A 56 22.71 9.86 0.24
CA GLU A 56 21.97 8.99 -0.67
C GLU A 56 21.27 7.84 0.05
N GLU A 57 21.95 7.20 1.02
CA GLU A 57 21.36 6.13 1.83
C GLU A 57 20.19 6.63 2.69
N LYS A 58 20.34 7.81 3.31
CA LYS A 58 19.28 8.45 4.09
C LYS A 58 18.08 8.79 3.22
N GLN A 59 18.33 9.39 2.05
CA GLN A 59 17.28 9.72 1.09
C GLN A 59 16.56 8.48 0.54
N LEU A 60 17.28 7.38 0.32
CA LEU A 60 16.68 6.12 -0.11
C LEU A 60 15.74 5.55 0.97
N TYR A 61 16.18 5.56 2.23
CA TYR A 61 15.36 5.15 3.37
C TYR A 61 14.10 6.00 3.47
N ASP A 62 14.23 7.33 3.47
CA ASP A 62 13.09 8.26 3.59
C ASP A 62 12.10 8.11 2.44
N ARG A 63 12.60 7.96 1.20
CA ARG A 63 11.76 7.72 0.02
C ARG A 63 10.99 6.40 0.13
N TRP A 64 11.65 5.35 0.61
CA TRP A 64 11.00 4.07 0.84
C TRP A 64 9.92 4.17 1.91
N GLN A 65 10.21 4.80 3.04
CA GLN A 65 9.25 5.00 4.13
C GLN A 65 8.00 5.76 3.66
N LYS A 66 8.19 6.86 2.93
CA LYS A 66 7.09 7.64 2.35
C LYS A 66 6.25 6.80 1.39
N SER A 67 6.89 5.99 0.53
CA SER A 67 6.16 5.13 -0.41
C SER A 67 5.41 4.00 0.31
N ASN A 68 5.97 3.46 1.39
CA ASN A 68 5.30 2.46 2.23
C ASN A 68 4.04 3.06 2.89
N GLU A 69 4.15 4.25 3.47
CA GLU A 69 3.00 4.96 4.06
C GLU A 69 1.91 5.25 3.03
N MET A 70 2.28 5.72 1.83
CA MET A 70 1.31 5.95 0.76
C MET A 70 0.66 4.65 0.28
N ALA A 71 1.43 3.57 0.11
CA ALA A 71 0.88 2.27 -0.25
C ALA A 71 -0.12 1.76 0.82
N LYS A 72 0.20 1.94 2.11
CA LYS A 72 -0.74 1.64 3.21
C LYS A 72 -2.04 2.41 3.07
N CYS A 73 -1.97 3.73 2.83
CA CYS A 73 -3.16 4.56 2.66
C CYS A 73 -4.07 4.04 1.53
N TYR A 74 -3.50 3.67 0.38
CA TYR A 74 -4.28 3.12 -0.73
C TYR A 74 -4.88 1.76 -0.41
N ILE A 75 -4.14 0.85 0.24
CA ILE A 75 -4.68 -0.44 0.67
C ILE A 75 -5.85 -0.21 1.64
N LEU A 76 -5.65 0.57 2.69
CA LEU A 76 -6.66 0.85 3.73
C LEU A 76 -7.90 1.56 3.17
N ALA A 77 -7.74 2.44 2.19
CA ALA A 77 -8.88 3.09 1.52
C ALA A 77 -9.71 2.12 0.65
N SER A 78 -9.07 1.04 0.18
CA SER A 78 -9.67 0.06 -0.73
C SER A 78 -10.31 -1.15 -0.04
N ILE A 79 -10.30 -1.20 1.30
CA ILE A 79 -10.91 -2.28 2.08
C ILE A 79 -12.12 -1.77 2.89
N SER A 80 -12.79 -2.68 3.59
CA SER A 80 -13.92 -2.33 4.47
C SER A 80 -13.41 -1.63 5.74
N ASN A 81 -14.26 -0.80 6.37
CA ASN A 81 -13.91 -0.09 7.60
C ASN A 81 -13.51 -1.06 8.73
N VAL A 82 -14.09 -2.27 8.76
CA VAL A 82 -13.74 -3.30 9.74
C VAL A 82 -12.29 -3.74 9.57
N LEU A 83 -11.90 -4.09 8.35
CA LEU A 83 -10.52 -4.48 8.04
C LEU A 83 -9.56 -3.30 8.23
N GLN A 84 -9.98 -2.08 7.87
CA GLN A 84 -9.19 -0.88 8.08
C GLN A 84 -8.84 -0.69 9.56
N HIS A 85 -9.79 -0.85 10.48
CA HIS A 85 -9.52 -0.78 11.92
C HIS A 85 -8.60 -1.89 12.41
N GLN A 86 -8.72 -3.10 11.86
CA GLN A 86 -7.85 -4.23 12.24
C GLN A 86 -6.41 -4.06 11.75
N MET A 87 -6.19 -3.31 10.67
CA MET A 87 -4.91 -3.23 9.98
C MET A 87 -4.23 -1.86 10.07
N GLN A 88 -4.87 -0.85 10.70
CA GLN A 88 -4.36 0.53 10.76
C GLN A 88 -2.96 0.65 11.40
N ASP A 89 -2.68 -0.20 12.39
CA ASP A 89 -1.44 -0.17 13.18
C ASP A 89 -0.32 -1.06 12.58
N VAL A 90 -0.61 -1.79 11.49
CA VAL A 90 0.39 -2.63 10.81
C VAL A 90 1.40 -1.73 10.11
N GLU A 91 2.69 -1.90 10.40
CA GLU A 91 3.75 -0.98 9.94
C GLU A 91 4.01 -1.07 8.44
N LEU A 92 3.99 -2.26 7.85
CA LEU A 92 4.36 -2.50 6.47
C LEU A 92 3.14 -2.73 5.57
N ALA A 93 3.08 -2.04 4.43
CA ALA A 93 2.07 -2.29 3.41
C ALA A 93 2.10 -3.74 2.90
N SER A 94 3.30 -4.34 2.83
CA SER A 94 3.49 -5.75 2.45
C SER A 94 2.79 -6.71 3.39
N ASP A 95 2.79 -6.42 4.69
CA ASP A 95 2.22 -7.30 5.71
C ASP A 95 0.71 -7.24 5.68
N ILE A 96 0.13 -6.05 5.50
CA ILE A 96 -1.31 -5.88 5.25
C ILE A 96 -1.72 -6.67 4.00
N MET A 97 -0.96 -6.54 2.91
CA MET A 97 -1.22 -7.25 1.66
C MET A 97 -1.14 -8.79 1.84
N LEU A 98 -0.18 -9.27 2.62
CA LEU A 98 -0.01 -10.68 2.96
C LEU A 98 -1.20 -11.19 3.78
N SER A 99 -1.59 -10.49 4.85
CA SER A 99 -2.73 -10.88 5.67
C SER A 99 -4.03 -10.91 4.86
N LEU A 100 -4.26 -9.93 3.98
CA LEU A 100 -5.42 -9.94 3.08
C LEU A 100 -5.38 -11.11 2.10
N LYS A 101 -4.19 -11.51 1.63
CA LYS A 101 -4.01 -12.72 0.82
C LYS A 101 -4.34 -13.98 1.61
N GLU A 102 -3.93 -14.07 2.87
CA GLU A 102 -4.22 -15.25 3.70
C GLU A 102 -5.71 -15.38 4.03
N MET A 103 -6.41 -14.24 4.16
CA MET A 103 -7.85 -14.22 4.44
C MET A 103 -8.73 -14.50 3.21
N PHE A 104 -8.32 -14.00 2.04
CA PHE A 104 -9.19 -13.93 0.85
C PHE A 104 -8.53 -14.40 -0.44
N GLY A 105 -7.23 -14.69 -0.43
CA GLY A 105 -6.51 -15.21 -1.58
C GLY A 105 -6.86 -16.66 -1.79
N GLU A 106 -7.46 -16.94 -2.95
CA GLU A 106 -7.59 -18.29 -3.48
C GLU A 106 -6.22 -18.94 -3.78
#